data_AF-D3BG88-F1
#
_entry.id   AF-D3BG88-F1
#
_cell.length_a   1.000
_cell.length_b   1.000
_cell.length_c   1.000
_cell.angle_alpha   90.00
_cell.angle_beta   90.00
_cell.angle_gamma   90.00
#
_symmetry.space_group_name_H-M   'P 1'
#
loop_
_entity.id
_entity.type
_entity.pdbx_description
1 polymer ?
#
loop_
_entity_poly.entity_id
_entity_poly.type
_entity_poly.pdbx_seq_one_letter_code
_entity_poly.pdbx_strand_id
1 'polypeptide(L)'
;MTDIDTQKDKEVTSVQPPAPAKKKIVLRRSAVASTSVLNDPLKYEVQIISKPTSDETTTTTTTPNLNTFNNCDHKRARILSAKYLTKFDNVELGSIKRVIEIKLDLENDVHYQPGDYISVFSPNPHVVVDRLLARLDLNDGEQIIVITTATTTTPTVAATTNTVTLPVNLQRASGRSIRYLLTNELDICGIVPKRLLRLLGELATDEQEKSVLLKSATIEGKDIYAKFLEERVNLLSLLERFPSVKPPSIQHLIEIISPQAPRDYSICSSPLIDPTKASFVFSVVDYPNVDGKHIYGLCTTWLESICKDNQLLISSSQLDDNNNNLESTLSRLSLTNDDKQQQQQQPVYIPYNFKSSPHFHLPTDCLAKPIIMIGPGTGVAPFIGFLQHLEILNKRHDKDNNNNNNNNETWLFFGCRSETKDFIYQKEFNQFLENNTLKHLVTAFSRELSEQSSTKDVTLGYVQEKIKNHSKALFDLMHTGGAYVYICGDAKGMSVGVRQSFIEIIKEQLDITDDNSASEIWVNWSKEKRYLLDVWS
;
A
#
# COMPACT_ATOMS: atom_id res chain seq x y z
N MET A 1 -25.32 75.14 21.75
CA MET A 1 -25.44 74.53 20.41
C MET A 1 -24.04 74.49 19.83
N THR A 2 -23.17 73.59 20.34
CA THR A 2 -23.00 72.15 19.99
C THR A 2 -22.48 71.97 18.57
N ASP A 3 -21.42 71.25 18.26
CA ASP A 3 -20.33 70.61 19.02
C ASP A 3 -19.22 70.36 17.99
N ILE A 4 -17.97 70.59 18.38
CA ILE A 4 -16.78 70.06 17.72
C ILE A 4 -16.27 69.00 18.69
N ASP A 5 -16.25 67.73 18.29
CA ASP A 5 -15.53 66.74 19.07
C ASP A 5 -14.85 65.67 18.21
N THR A 6 -13.85 65.11 18.85
CA THR A 6 -12.59 64.59 18.35
C THR A 6 -12.60 63.07 18.49
N GLN A 7 -11.69 62.41 17.78
CA GLN A 7 -11.47 60.95 17.76
C GLN A 7 -11.57 60.23 19.12
N LYS A 8 -12.11 59.01 19.10
CA LYS A 8 -11.56 57.90 19.91
C LYS A 8 -11.90 56.53 19.30
N ASP A 9 -10.84 55.80 19.03
CA ASP A 9 -10.81 54.37 18.71
C ASP A 9 -11.65 53.54 19.68
N LYS A 10 -12.45 52.63 19.12
CA LYS A 10 -12.97 51.46 19.83
C LYS A 10 -12.63 50.23 19.03
N GLU A 11 -11.57 49.54 19.43
CA GLU A 11 -11.38 48.12 19.14
C GLU A 11 -12.61 47.35 19.63
N VAL A 12 -13.40 46.83 18.68
CA VAL A 12 -14.40 45.80 18.96
C VAL A 12 -13.66 44.47 18.92
N THR A 13 -13.29 43.99 20.10
CA THR A 13 -12.80 42.63 20.31
C THR A 13 -13.92 41.65 19.97
N SER A 14 -13.77 40.92 18.88
CA SER A 14 -14.67 39.81 18.52
C SER A 14 -14.51 38.69 19.54
N VAL A 15 -15.55 38.46 20.33
CA VAL A 15 -15.65 37.34 21.26
C VAL A 15 -15.74 36.05 20.45
N GLN A 16 -14.66 35.28 20.42
CA GLN A 16 -14.65 33.90 19.93
C GLN A 16 -15.60 33.06 20.79
N PRO A 17 -16.49 32.23 20.20
CA PRO A 17 -17.28 31.29 20.98
C PRO A 17 -16.36 30.27 21.68
N PRO A 18 -16.68 29.84 22.91
CA PRO A 18 -15.83 28.94 23.67
C PRO A 18 -15.66 27.62 22.93
N ALA A 19 -14.41 27.24 22.70
CA ALA A 19 -14.06 25.95 22.12
C ALA A 19 -14.76 24.82 22.89
N PRO A 20 -15.33 23.81 22.20
CA PRO A 20 -15.98 22.70 22.85
C PRO A 20 -15.00 22.04 23.82
N ALA A 21 -15.45 21.84 25.07
CA ALA A 21 -14.65 21.26 26.14
C ALA A 21 -14.07 19.93 25.67
N LYS A 22 -12.77 19.92 25.38
CA LYS A 22 -12.02 18.69 25.13
C LYS A 22 -12.23 17.81 26.35
N LYS A 23 -12.96 16.71 26.22
CA LYS A 23 -12.95 15.64 27.22
C LYS A 23 -11.48 15.33 27.44
N LYS A 24 -10.94 15.71 28.60
CA LYS A 24 -9.63 15.28 29.08
C LYS A 24 -9.74 13.77 29.14
N ILE A 25 -9.30 13.09 28.07
CA ILE A 25 -8.80 11.74 28.20
C ILE A 25 -7.66 11.91 29.17
N VAL A 26 -7.91 11.55 30.43
CA VAL A 26 -6.86 11.36 31.42
C VAL A 26 -6.08 10.18 30.87
N LEU A 27 -5.13 10.46 30.00
CA LEU A 27 -3.97 9.60 29.80
C LEU A 27 -3.44 9.41 31.21
N ARG A 28 -3.65 8.22 31.78
CA ARG A 28 -2.92 7.80 32.96
C ARG A 28 -1.46 8.01 32.58
N ARG A 29 -0.85 9.06 33.13
CA ARG A 29 0.59 9.24 33.11
C ARG A 29 1.14 8.08 33.92
N SER A 30 1.38 6.95 33.29
CA SER A 30 2.31 5.98 33.81
C SER A 30 3.67 6.65 33.69
N ALA A 31 4.07 7.34 34.76
CA ALA A 31 5.47 7.44 35.10
C ALA A 31 5.95 5.98 35.26
N VAL A 32 6.42 5.38 34.17
CA VAL A 32 7.03 4.05 34.25
C VAL A 32 8.40 4.32 34.86
N ALA A 33 8.48 4.07 36.16
CA ALA A 33 9.74 3.91 36.85
C ALA A 33 10.64 2.98 36.03
N SER A 34 11.91 3.34 35.94
CA SER A 34 13.06 2.55 35.49
C SER A 34 12.93 1.05 35.80
N THR A 35 12.23 0.32 34.96
CA THR A 35 12.12 -1.15 35.01
C THR A 35 12.76 -1.66 33.71
N SER A 36 13.75 -2.53 33.88
CA SER A 36 14.53 -3.10 32.79
C SER A 36 13.63 -3.92 31.87
N VAL A 37 13.72 -3.70 30.55
CA VAL A 37 12.94 -4.44 29.55
C VAL A 37 13.23 -5.93 29.61
N LEU A 38 14.46 -6.31 30.00
CA LEU A 38 14.85 -7.72 30.19
C LEU A 38 14.07 -8.43 31.30
N ASN A 39 13.52 -7.68 32.24
CA ASN A 39 12.78 -8.22 33.39
C ASN A 39 11.25 -8.07 33.21
N ASP A 40 10.79 -7.47 32.11
CA ASP A 40 9.36 -7.38 31.82
C ASP A 40 8.80 -8.80 31.58
N PRO A 41 7.64 -9.15 32.15
CA PRO A 41 7.01 -10.43 31.88
C PRO A 41 6.66 -10.54 30.39
N LEU A 42 7.21 -11.56 29.73
CA LEU A 42 6.98 -11.86 28.32
C LEU A 42 5.67 -12.62 28.14
N LYS A 43 4.88 -12.28 27.12
CA LYS A 43 3.58 -12.92 26.88
C LYS A 43 3.70 -14.28 26.19
N TYR A 44 4.83 -14.49 25.52
CA TYR A 44 5.08 -15.68 24.72
C TYR A 44 6.30 -16.41 25.27
N GLU A 45 6.25 -17.73 25.26
CA GLU A 45 7.39 -18.60 25.53
C GLU A 45 7.81 -19.27 24.22
N VAL A 46 9.11 -19.41 23.99
CA VAL A 46 9.67 -19.99 22.76
C VAL A 46 10.58 -21.15 23.12
N GLN A 47 10.26 -22.33 22.61
CA GLN A 47 11.11 -23.52 22.71
C GLN A 47 11.70 -23.83 21.33
N ILE A 48 13.01 -24.06 21.28
CA ILE A 48 13.71 -24.47 20.06
C ILE A 48 13.97 -25.97 20.17
N ILE A 49 13.37 -26.75 19.27
CA ILE A 49 13.41 -28.21 19.28
C ILE A 49 14.08 -28.70 17.99
N SER A 50 14.98 -29.67 18.08
CA SER A 50 15.49 -30.37 16.89
C SER A 50 14.35 -31.12 16.20
N LYS A 51 14.20 -30.99 14.88
CA LYS A 51 13.17 -31.68 14.11
C LYS A 51 13.35 -33.18 14.29
N PRO A 52 12.29 -33.94 14.56
CA PRO A 52 12.39 -35.38 14.68
C PRO A 52 12.87 -35.97 13.35
N THR A 53 14.02 -36.63 13.38
CA THR A 53 14.47 -37.56 12.33
C THR A 53 13.43 -38.68 12.23
N SER A 54 13.10 -39.11 11.01
CA SER A 54 12.03 -40.07 10.71
C SER A 54 12.23 -41.49 11.28
N ASP A 55 13.23 -41.73 12.14
CA ASP A 55 13.66 -43.08 12.56
C ASP A 55 13.53 -43.38 14.07
N GLU A 56 13.02 -42.48 14.91
CA GLU A 56 12.83 -42.79 16.34
C GLU A 56 11.35 -43.02 16.70
N THR A 57 10.92 -44.28 16.56
CA THR A 57 9.79 -44.84 17.29
C THR A 57 10.15 -45.02 18.78
N THR A 58 9.16 -44.78 19.68
CA THR A 58 9.16 -44.85 21.17
C THR A 58 9.90 -43.71 21.89
N THR A 59 9.31 -42.91 22.79
CA THR A 59 8.32 -43.19 23.84
C THR A 59 7.66 -41.89 24.34
N THR A 60 6.35 -41.94 24.64
CA THR A 60 5.53 -41.02 25.46
C THR A 60 6.13 -39.66 25.88
N THR A 61 5.95 -38.64 25.02
CA THR A 61 5.79 -37.25 25.44
C THR A 61 4.78 -36.63 24.49
N THR A 62 3.77 -35.91 25.02
CA THR A 62 2.73 -35.20 24.27
C THR A 62 3.35 -34.29 23.21
N THR A 63 3.48 -34.80 21.99
CA THR A 63 3.90 -34.05 20.82
C THR A 63 2.72 -33.16 20.41
N PRO A 64 2.87 -31.83 20.34
CA PRO A 64 1.81 -30.98 19.82
C PRO A 64 1.57 -31.38 18.36
N ASN A 65 0.30 -31.66 18.05
CA ASN A 65 -0.15 -32.18 16.76
C ASN A 65 0.28 -31.20 15.64
N LEU A 66 1.28 -31.53 14.83
CA LEU A 66 1.77 -30.63 13.76
C LEU A 66 0.67 -30.34 12.71
N ASN A 67 -0.32 -31.22 12.59
CA ASN A 67 -1.43 -31.10 11.64
C ASN A 67 -2.42 -29.96 11.96
N THR A 68 -2.44 -29.42 13.19
CA THR A 68 -3.32 -28.28 13.54
C THR A 68 -2.82 -26.93 13.01
N PHE A 69 -1.57 -26.82 12.55
CA PHE A 69 -0.98 -25.54 12.12
C PHE A 69 -1.12 -25.23 10.62
N ASN A 70 -1.49 -26.22 9.80
CA ASN A 70 -1.61 -26.06 8.34
C ASN A 70 -2.82 -25.21 7.90
N ASN A 71 -3.82 -25.01 8.78
CA ASN A 71 -5.06 -24.32 8.43
C ASN A 71 -4.93 -22.78 8.44
N CYS A 72 -3.76 -22.26 8.82
CA CYS A 72 -3.51 -20.83 8.95
C CYS A 72 -2.79 -20.23 7.74
N ASP A 73 -2.30 -21.03 6.78
CA ASP A 73 -1.43 -20.59 5.69
C ASP A 73 -2.09 -19.61 4.70
N HIS A 74 -1.26 -18.78 4.05
CA HIS A 74 -1.74 -17.80 3.08
C HIS A 74 -2.17 -18.53 1.81
N LYS A 75 -3.27 -18.08 1.19
CA LYS A 75 -3.59 -18.48 -0.17
C LYS A 75 -2.44 -18.07 -1.09
N ARG A 76 -2.21 -18.83 -2.16
CA ARG A 76 -1.18 -18.53 -3.15
C ARG A 76 -1.81 -18.39 -4.52
N ALA A 77 -1.45 -17.32 -5.23
CA ALA A 77 -1.89 -17.08 -6.59
C ALA A 77 -0.70 -17.22 -7.54
N ARG A 78 -0.94 -17.82 -8.71
CA ARG A 78 0.07 -17.93 -9.76
C ARG A 78 0.18 -16.60 -10.49
N ILE A 79 1.41 -16.14 -10.74
CA ILE A 79 1.65 -15.01 -11.65
C ILE A 79 1.50 -15.50 -13.09
N LEU A 80 0.55 -14.91 -13.82
CA LEU A 80 0.30 -15.20 -15.23
C LEU A 80 1.22 -14.40 -16.14
N SER A 81 1.41 -13.12 -15.81
CA SER A 81 2.22 -12.20 -16.59
C SER A 81 2.60 -10.98 -15.77
N ALA A 82 3.74 -10.37 -16.08
CA ALA A 82 4.12 -9.06 -15.58
C ALA A 82 4.60 -8.18 -16.74
N LYS A 83 4.22 -6.91 -16.75
CA LYS A 83 4.68 -5.96 -17.78
C LYS A 83 5.06 -4.61 -17.19
N TYR A 84 6.12 -4.01 -17.72
CA TYR A 84 6.40 -2.62 -17.48
C TYR A 84 5.43 -1.74 -18.25
N LEU A 85 4.81 -0.77 -17.58
CA LEU A 85 3.93 0.21 -18.20
C LEU A 85 4.65 1.53 -18.52
N THR A 86 5.79 1.79 -17.88
CA THR A 86 6.61 2.98 -18.18
C THR A 86 7.73 2.64 -19.17
N LYS A 87 8.12 3.62 -19.98
CA LYS A 87 9.36 3.57 -20.75
C LYS A 87 10.47 4.03 -19.82
N PHE A 88 11.40 3.13 -19.50
CA PHE A 88 12.59 3.47 -18.73
C PHE A 88 13.82 3.05 -19.53
N ASP A 89 14.63 4.02 -19.91
CA ASP A 89 15.95 3.73 -20.45
C ASP A 89 16.90 3.51 -19.28
N ASN A 90 17.64 2.41 -19.28
CA ASN A 90 18.64 2.07 -18.25
C ASN A 90 19.74 3.15 -18.06
N VAL A 91 19.73 4.21 -18.87
CA VAL A 91 20.76 5.26 -18.94
C VAL A 91 20.49 6.40 -17.95
N GLU A 92 19.24 6.65 -17.53
CA GLU A 92 18.90 7.66 -16.53
C GLU A 92 18.19 7.03 -15.33
N LEU A 93 18.96 6.39 -14.44
CA LEU A 93 18.51 6.01 -13.09
C LEU A 93 18.06 7.28 -12.33
N GLY A 94 16.80 7.69 -12.48
CA GLY A 94 16.21 8.75 -11.64
C GLY A 94 15.08 9.58 -12.22
N SER A 95 14.85 9.61 -13.54
CA SER A 95 13.86 10.55 -14.10
C SER A 95 12.40 10.06 -14.00
N ILE A 96 12.14 8.74 -14.11
CA ILE A 96 10.80 8.13 -14.05
C ILE A 96 10.74 6.90 -13.15
N LYS A 97 9.59 6.75 -12.48
CA LYS A 97 9.28 5.57 -11.67
C LYS A 97 9.00 4.38 -12.58
N ARG A 98 9.57 3.22 -12.24
CA ARG A 98 9.21 1.95 -12.89
C ARG A 98 7.80 1.56 -12.43
N VAL A 99 6.87 1.35 -13.36
CA VAL A 99 5.49 0.90 -13.04
C VAL A 99 5.28 -0.47 -13.65
N ILE A 100 4.79 -1.41 -12.84
CA ILE A 100 4.57 -2.81 -13.25
C ILE A 100 3.11 -3.17 -13.03
N GLU A 101 2.48 -3.78 -14.05
CA GLU A 101 1.22 -4.51 -13.90
C GLU A 101 1.52 -6.00 -13.73
N ILE A 102 0.94 -6.64 -12.72
CA ILE A 102 0.98 -8.08 -12.52
C ILE A 102 -0.44 -8.63 -12.67
N LYS A 103 -0.57 -9.70 -13.45
CA LYS A 103 -1.80 -10.48 -13.59
C LYS A 103 -1.68 -11.79 -12.85
N LEU A 104 -2.68 -12.09 -12.02
CA LEU A 104 -2.76 -13.28 -11.19
C LEU A 104 -3.85 -14.23 -11.67
N ASP A 105 -3.59 -15.52 -11.45
CA ASP A 105 -4.57 -16.60 -11.47
C ASP A 105 -5.13 -16.75 -10.05
N LEU A 106 -6.39 -16.39 -9.86
CA LEU A 106 -7.11 -16.51 -8.58
C LEU A 106 -7.92 -17.82 -8.50
N GLU A 107 -7.88 -18.64 -9.55
CA GLU A 107 -8.72 -19.83 -9.70
C GLU A 107 -10.22 -19.48 -9.52
N ASN A 108 -11.08 -20.41 -9.09
CA ASN A 108 -12.52 -20.15 -8.89
C ASN A 108 -12.86 -19.66 -7.48
N ASP A 109 -11.87 -19.17 -6.74
CA ASP A 109 -11.90 -19.16 -5.27
C ASP A 109 -12.18 -17.78 -4.67
N VAL A 110 -12.35 -16.75 -5.51
CA VAL A 110 -12.52 -15.36 -5.09
C VAL A 110 -13.56 -14.64 -5.95
N HIS A 111 -14.56 -14.05 -5.32
CA HIS A 111 -15.44 -13.05 -5.93
C HIS A 111 -14.96 -11.66 -5.55
N TYR A 112 -14.53 -10.88 -6.53
CA TYR A 112 -14.13 -9.49 -6.34
C TYR A 112 -14.96 -8.56 -7.21
N GLN A 113 -14.92 -7.27 -6.89
CA GLN A 113 -15.43 -6.17 -7.69
C GLN A 113 -14.30 -5.18 -8.01
N PRO A 114 -14.38 -4.47 -9.15
CA PRO A 114 -13.46 -3.37 -9.41
C PRO A 114 -13.44 -2.40 -8.22
N GLY A 115 -12.25 -2.04 -7.75
CA GLY A 115 -12.03 -1.21 -6.57
C GLY A 115 -11.74 -1.96 -5.27
N ASP A 116 -11.83 -3.29 -5.26
CA ASP A 116 -11.27 -4.13 -4.21
C ASP A 116 -9.73 -4.22 -4.27
N TYR A 117 -9.12 -4.85 -3.26
CA TYR A 117 -7.67 -4.95 -3.11
C TYR A 117 -7.16 -6.40 -3.09
N ILE A 118 -5.92 -6.56 -3.52
CA ILE A 118 -5.09 -7.76 -3.27
C ILE A 118 -4.01 -7.39 -2.27
N SER A 119 -4.02 -8.08 -1.13
CA SER A 119 -3.04 -7.95 -0.05
C SER A 119 -1.92 -8.96 -0.27
N VAL A 120 -0.73 -8.52 -0.63
CA VAL A 120 0.43 -9.39 -0.93
C VAL A 120 1.37 -9.49 0.27
N PHE A 121 1.81 -10.71 0.60
CA PHE A 121 2.75 -10.97 1.70
C PHE A 121 4.17 -11.17 1.14
N SER A 122 4.95 -10.10 1.08
CA SER A 122 6.34 -10.19 0.64
C SER A 122 7.24 -10.72 1.75
N PRO A 123 8.19 -11.62 1.49
CA PRO A 123 9.20 -12.05 2.46
C PRO A 123 10.27 -10.98 2.68
N ASN A 124 11.00 -11.07 3.80
CA ASN A 124 12.23 -10.33 4.02
C ASN A 124 13.35 -10.84 3.11
N PRO A 125 14.30 -9.98 2.67
CA PRO A 125 15.37 -10.40 1.79
C PRO A 125 16.27 -11.44 2.48
N HIS A 126 16.59 -12.52 1.78
CA HIS A 126 17.40 -13.61 2.34
C HIS A 126 18.73 -13.10 2.93
N VAL A 127 19.41 -12.17 2.25
CA VAL A 127 20.66 -11.54 2.73
C VAL A 127 20.49 -10.88 4.11
N VAL A 128 19.35 -10.25 4.38
CA VAL A 128 19.08 -9.63 5.68
C VAL A 128 18.84 -10.71 6.73
N VAL A 129 18.06 -11.74 6.39
CA VAL A 129 17.75 -12.84 7.31
C VAL A 129 19.02 -13.61 7.67
N ASP A 130 19.87 -13.93 6.70
CA ASP A 130 21.13 -14.68 6.90
C ASP A 130 22.10 -13.93 7.80
N ARG A 131 22.30 -12.64 7.55
CA ARG A 131 23.14 -11.78 8.39
C ARG A 131 22.56 -11.64 9.80
N LEU A 132 21.24 -11.54 9.93
CA LEU A 132 20.60 -11.43 11.23
C LEU A 132 20.72 -12.74 12.03
N LEU A 133 20.51 -13.90 11.41
CA LEU A 133 20.71 -15.20 12.06
C LEU A 133 22.14 -15.34 12.59
N ALA A 134 23.14 -15.02 11.75
CA ALA A 134 24.54 -15.01 12.16
C ALA A 134 24.80 -14.02 13.30
N ARG A 135 24.23 -12.81 13.24
CA ARG A 135 24.42 -11.76 14.27
C ARG A 135 23.74 -12.08 15.60
N LEU A 136 22.69 -12.90 15.57
CA LEU A 136 21.94 -13.34 16.74
C LEU A 136 22.45 -14.68 17.31
N ASP A 137 23.46 -15.29 16.70
CA ASP A 137 23.97 -16.62 17.06
C ASP A 137 22.86 -17.69 17.03
N LEU A 138 22.00 -17.62 16.01
CA LEU A 138 20.89 -18.54 15.80
C LEU A 138 21.22 -19.51 14.67
N ASN A 139 21.09 -20.81 14.95
CA ASN A 139 21.30 -21.85 13.96
C ASN A 139 20.16 -21.90 12.95
N ASP A 140 20.53 -22.07 11.68
CA ASP A 140 19.62 -22.24 10.54
C ASP A 140 19.37 -23.72 10.18
N GLY A 141 19.50 -24.61 11.16
CA GLY A 141 19.43 -26.06 10.95
C GLY A 141 18.00 -26.62 10.91
N GLU A 142 17.89 -27.92 11.12
CA GLU A 142 16.62 -28.65 11.29
C GLU A 142 15.89 -28.29 12.60
N GLN A 143 16.08 -27.11 13.17
CA GLN A 143 15.41 -26.71 14.40
C GLN A 143 14.07 -26.05 14.10
N ILE A 144 13.04 -26.44 14.84
CA ILE A 144 11.71 -25.83 14.80
C ILE A 144 11.47 -25.02 16.08
N ILE A 145 10.72 -23.93 15.96
CA ILE A 145 10.26 -23.15 17.11
C ILE A 145 8.85 -23.58 17.50
N VAL A 146 8.62 -23.77 18.79
CA VAL A 146 7.28 -23.92 19.36
C VAL A 146 7.00 -22.69 20.21
N ILE A 147 5.95 -21.97 19.84
CA ILE A 147 5.53 -20.73 20.50
C ILE A 147 4.26 -21.00 21.28
N THR A 148 4.26 -20.70 22.57
CA THR A 148 3.10 -20.81 23.46
C THR A 148 2.85 -19.48 24.18
N THR A 149 1.64 -19.27 24.68
CA THR A 149 1.34 -18.14 25.56
C THR A 149 1.81 -18.47 26.97
N ALA A 150 2.54 -17.55 27.60
CA ALA A 150 3.00 -17.73 28.98
C ALA A 150 1.78 -17.83 29.93
N THR A 151 1.71 -18.91 30.72
CA THR A 151 0.70 -19.04 31.77
C THR A 151 1.08 -18.16 32.96
N THR A 152 0.41 -17.02 33.13
CA THR A 152 0.49 -16.25 34.36
C THR A 152 -0.29 -16.98 35.46
N THR A 153 0.41 -17.77 36.28
CA THR A 153 -0.12 -18.25 37.56
C THR A 153 -0.21 -17.08 38.55
N THR A 154 -1.24 -16.27 38.43
CA THR A 154 -1.72 -15.43 39.53
C THR A 154 -3.09 -15.96 39.97
N PRO A 155 -3.23 -16.50 41.20
CA PRO A 155 -4.51 -16.93 41.72
C PRO A 155 -5.33 -15.69 42.08
N THR A 156 -6.06 -15.14 41.12
CA THR A 156 -7.07 -14.11 41.38
C THR A 156 -8.46 -14.64 41.02
N VAL A 157 -9.32 -14.62 42.03
CA VAL A 157 -10.72 -15.05 42.00
C VAL A 157 -11.49 -14.22 40.99
N ALA A 158 -11.89 -14.86 39.88
CA ALA A 158 -12.97 -14.53 38.92
C ALA A 158 -12.50 -14.87 37.50
N ALA A 159 -12.52 -16.17 37.17
CA ALA A 159 -12.24 -16.67 35.82
C ALA A 159 -13.39 -16.28 34.88
N THR A 160 -13.30 -15.09 34.28
CA THR A 160 -13.86 -14.89 32.94
C THR A 160 -12.79 -15.41 31.99
N THR A 161 -13.09 -16.51 31.30
CA THR A 161 -12.18 -17.22 30.39
C THR A 161 -11.83 -16.36 29.17
N ASN A 162 -10.94 -15.39 29.34
CA ASN A 162 -10.21 -14.80 28.23
C ASN A 162 -9.02 -15.72 27.94
N THR A 163 -9.26 -16.78 27.16
CA THR A 163 -8.17 -17.58 26.60
C THR A 163 -7.35 -16.68 25.68
N VAL A 164 -6.20 -16.21 26.15
CA VAL A 164 -5.24 -15.46 25.32
C VAL A 164 -4.84 -16.41 24.19
N THR A 165 -5.38 -16.16 23.00
CA THR A 165 -5.08 -16.99 21.83
C THR A 165 -3.85 -16.39 21.16
N LEU A 166 -2.88 -17.22 20.81
CA LEU A 166 -1.65 -16.79 20.14
C LEU A 166 -1.99 -15.99 18.87
N PRO A 167 -1.32 -14.87 18.55
CA PRO A 167 -1.55 -14.16 17.29
C PRO A 167 -1.36 -15.05 16.07
N VAL A 168 -2.15 -14.83 15.00
CA VAL A 168 -2.17 -15.70 13.81
C VAL A 168 -0.79 -15.85 13.14
N ASN A 169 0.04 -14.81 13.11
CA ASN A 169 1.40 -14.89 12.57
C ASN A 169 2.29 -15.83 13.40
N LEU A 170 2.15 -15.80 14.73
CA LEU A 170 2.91 -16.68 15.63
C LEU A 170 2.34 -18.10 15.65
N GLN A 171 1.03 -18.28 15.47
CA GLN A 171 0.45 -19.61 15.22
C GLN A 171 1.04 -20.24 13.96
N ARG A 172 1.16 -19.47 12.88
CA ARG A 172 1.75 -19.93 11.61
C ARG A 172 3.25 -20.22 11.72
N ALA A 173 3.97 -19.42 12.51
CA ALA A 173 5.38 -19.60 12.77
C ALA A 173 5.68 -20.82 13.65
N SER A 174 4.78 -21.15 14.59
CA SER A 174 4.93 -22.29 15.49
C SER A 174 4.98 -23.61 14.69
N GLY A 175 5.94 -24.48 15.00
CA GLY A 175 6.25 -25.69 14.27
C GLY A 175 7.15 -25.51 13.03
N ARG A 176 7.60 -24.29 12.72
CA ARG A 176 8.47 -23.99 11.57
C ARG A 176 9.86 -23.54 12.03
N SER A 177 10.78 -23.32 11.08
CA SER A 177 12.14 -22.87 11.41
C SER A 177 12.18 -21.41 11.87
N ILE A 178 13.22 -21.05 12.61
CA ILE A 178 13.49 -19.64 12.98
C ILE A 178 13.61 -18.78 11.72
N ARG A 179 14.24 -19.30 10.66
CA ARG A 179 14.30 -18.66 9.35
C ARG A 179 12.92 -18.33 8.81
N TYR A 180 11.95 -19.24 8.90
CA TYR A 180 10.60 -18.99 8.43
C TYR A 180 9.96 -17.80 9.15
N LEU A 181 10.08 -17.74 10.48
CA LEU A 181 9.60 -16.62 11.31
C LEU A 181 10.22 -15.28 10.87
N LEU A 182 11.55 -15.23 10.75
CA LEU A 182 12.27 -14.01 10.36
C LEU A 182 12.00 -13.62 8.90
N THR A 183 11.71 -14.59 8.03
CA THR A 183 11.48 -14.34 6.61
C THR A 183 10.06 -13.84 6.34
N ASN A 184 9.04 -14.36 7.04
CA ASN A 184 7.64 -14.17 6.63
C ASN A 184 6.75 -13.48 7.67
N GLU A 185 7.10 -13.53 8.95
CA GLU A 185 6.13 -13.24 10.03
C GLU A 185 6.49 -12.00 10.85
N LEU A 186 7.74 -11.51 10.79
CA LEU A 186 8.23 -10.36 11.55
C LEU A 186 8.74 -9.24 10.64
N ASP A 187 8.40 -7.99 10.96
CA ASP A 187 8.87 -6.81 10.24
C ASP A 187 10.29 -6.39 10.67
N ILE A 188 11.30 -7.21 10.33
CA ILE A 188 12.70 -6.97 10.70
C ILE A 188 13.37 -5.86 9.86
N CYS A 189 12.79 -5.54 8.69
CA CYS A 189 13.25 -4.45 7.81
C CYS A 189 12.57 -3.11 8.11
N GLY A 190 11.56 -3.10 8.98
CA GLY A 190 10.80 -1.92 9.36
C GLY A 190 11.53 -0.98 10.32
N ILE A 191 10.82 0.08 10.70
CA ILE A 191 11.29 1.05 11.69
C ILE A 191 11.38 0.39 13.06
N VAL A 192 12.54 0.52 13.71
CA VAL A 192 12.80 -0.07 15.02
C VAL A 192 11.96 0.64 16.11
N PRO A 193 11.10 -0.08 16.86
CA PRO A 193 10.35 0.51 17.95
C PRO A 193 11.25 1.02 19.08
N LYS A 194 10.85 2.11 19.77
CA LYS A 194 11.60 2.63 20.93
C LYS A 194 11.80 1.60 22.05
N ARG A 195 10.88 0.63 22.20
CA ARG A 195 11.03 -0.48 23.15
C ARG A 195 12.20 -1.39 22.78
N LEU A 196 12.42 -1.63 21.48
CA LEU A 196 13.55 -2.42 20.99
C LEU A 196 14.87 -1.67 21.23
N LEU A 197 14.92 -0.36 20.97
CA LEU A 197 16.10 0.47 21.28
C LEU A 197 16.50 0.39 22.76
N ARG A 198 15.51 0.39 23.67
CA ARG A 198 15.76 0.25 25.11
C ARG A 198 16.32 -1.13 25.46
N LEU A 199 15.75 -2.20 24.91
CA LEU A 199 16.26 -3.56 25.07
C LEU A 199 17.72 -3.67 24.59
N LEU A 200 18.01 -3.18 23.38
CA LEU A 200 19.36 -3.23 22.82
C LEU A 200 20.36 -2.43 23.68
N GLY A 201 19.93 -1.28 24.22
CA GLY A 201 20.75 -0.49 25.14
C GLY A 201 21.08 -1.22 26.45
N GLU A 202 20.14 -2.00 27.00
CA GLU A 202 20.39 -2.84 28.19
C GLU A 202 21.34 -4.02 27.90
N LEU A 203 21.39 -4.48 26.65
CA LEU A 203 22.27 -5.56 26.19
C LEU A 203 23.65 -5.09 25.72
N ALA A 204 23.87 -3.78 25.58
CA ALA A 204 25.14 -3.18 25.18
C ALA A 204 26.18 -3.25 26.29
N THR A 205 27.39 -3.73 25.98
CA THR A 205 28.51 -3.77 26.93
C THR A 205 29.38 -2.52 26.88
N ASP A 206 29.40 -1.80 25.76
CA ASP A 206 30.07 -0.50 25.67
C ASP A 206 29.17 0.62 26.22
N GLU A 207 29.72 1.44 27.12
CA GLU A 207 28.94 2.49 27.79
C GLU A 207 28.54 3.65 26.86
N GLN A 208 29.30 3.91 25.79
CA GLN A 208 28.92 4.94 24.81
C GLN A 208 27.77 4.44 23.94
N GLU A 209 27.86 3.21 23.42
CA GLU A 209 26.79 2.59 22.62
C GLU A 209 25.49 2.47 23.42
N LYS A 210 25.60 1.99 24.67
CA LYS A 210 24.49 1.91 25.64
C LYS A 210 23.83 3.26 25.86
N SER A 211 24.62 4.30 26.14
CA SER A 211 24.11 5.66 26.35
C SER A 211 23.34 6.18 25.14
N VAL A 212 23.87 5.99 23.93
CA VAL A 212 23.21 6.40 22.68
C VAL A 212 21.88 5.66 22.47
N LEU A 213 21.87 4.34 22.62
CA LEU A 213 20.67 3.51 22.44
C LEU A 213 19.58 3.85 23.45
N LEU A 214 19.93 3.92 24.75
CA LEU A 214 18.98 4.27 25.81
C LEU A 214 18.44 5.68 25.62
N LYS A 215 19.29 6.67 25.31
CA LYS A 215 18.86 8.06 25.05
C LYS A 215 17.93 8.13 23.85
N SER A 216 18.22 7.43 22.75
CA SER A 216 17.36 7.41 21.55
C SER A 216 15.94 6.86 21.83
N ALA A 217 15.77 6.05 22.88
CA ALA A 217 14.49 5.52 23.31
C ALA A 217 13.65 6.50 24.17
N THR A 218 14.20 7.67 24.55
CA THR A 218 13.51 8.66 25.41
C THR A 218 12.87 9.81 24.62
N ILE A 219 12.36 10.81 25.34
CA ILE A 219 11.83 12.06 24.76
C ILE A 219 13.00 13.01 24.46
N GLU A 220 14.02 13.05 25.32
CA GLU A 220 15.21 13.89 25.18
C GLU A 220 16.06 13.48 23.96
N GLY A 221 16.06 12.19 23.59
CA GLY A 221 16.71 11.69 22.38
C GLY A 221 15.86 11.72 21.11
N LYS A 222 14.78 12.51 21.06
CA LYS A 222 13.88 12.58 19.89
C LYS A 222 14.61 12.85 18.58
N ASP A 223 15.67 13.67 18.60
CA ASP A 223 16.40 14.07 17.39
C ASP A 223 17.31 12.93 16.89
N ILE A 224 17.86 12.12 17.81
CA ILE A 224 18.60 10.90 17.46
C ILE A 224 17.65 9.88 16.82
N TYR A 225 16.47 9.69 17.42
CA TYR A 225 15.46 8.81 16.87
C TYR A 225 14.96 9.30 15.51
N ALA A 226 14.72 10.60 15.34
CA ALA A 226 14.35 11.20 14.06
C ALA A 226 15.40 10.91 12.98
N LYS A 227 16.69 11.03 13.31
CA LYS A 227 17.77 10.64 12.41
C LYS A 227 17.71 9.17 12.01
N PHE A 228 17.40 8.25 12.94
CA PHE A 228 17.19 6.84 12.60
C PHE A 228 15.98 6.62 11.68
N LEU A 229 14.93 7.43 11.79
CA LEU A 229 13.78 7.39 10.88
C LEU A 229 14.16 7.86 9.48
N GLU A 230 14.93 8.95 9.38
CA GLU A 230 15.44 9.50 8.12
C GLU A 230 16.39 8.51 7.42
N GLU A 231 17.33 7.94 8.19
CA GLU A 231 18.28 6.92 7.72
C GLU A 231 17.61 5.56 7.43
N ARG A 232 16.32 5.38 7.79
CA ARG A 232 15.57 4.10 7.70
C ARG A 232 16.31 2.94 8.38
N VAL A 233 16.85 3.18 9.56
CA VAL A 233 17.63 2.19 10.32
C VAL A 233 16.72 1.04 10.77
N ASN A 234 17.07 -0.18 10.36
CA ASN A 234 16.41 -1.42 10.76
C ASN A 234 17.21 -2.18 11.84
N LEU A 235 16.67 -3.30 12.33
CA LEU A 235 17.30 -4.09 13.40
C LEU A 235 18.74 -4.52 13.06
N LEU A 236 18.95 -5.06 11.86
CA LEU A 236 20.27 -5.51 11.41
C LEU A 236 21.27 -4.34 11.41
N SER A 237 20.84 -3.19 10.88
CA SER A 237 21.68 -1.98 10.81
C SER A 237 22.08 -1.48 12.20
N LEU A 238 21.20 -1.58 13.21
CA LEU A 238 21.55 -1.26 14.59
C LEU A 238 22.56 -2.24 15.17
N LEU A 239 22.35 -3.54 15.01
CA LEU A 239 23.23 -4.56 15.56
C LEU A 239 24.65 -4.53 14.93
N GLU A 240 24.76 -4.02 13.71
CA GLU A 240 26.03 -3.77 13.02
C GLU A 240 26.68 -2.44 13.42
N ARG A 241 25.87 -1.39 13.63
CA ARG A 241 26.34 -0.08 14.10
C ARG A 241 26.79 -0.10 15.57
N PHE A 242 26.21 -0.99 16.37
CA PHE A 242 26.46 -1.14 17.81
C PHE A 242 26.94 -2.58 18.10
N PRO A 243 28.19 -2.93 17.77
CA PRO A 243 28.72 -4.28 17.90
C PRO A 243 28.79 -4.79 19.35
N SER A 244 28.81 -3.89 20.36
CA SER A 244 28.84 -4.30 21.78
C SER A 244 27.52 -4.88 22.28
N VAL A 245 26.44 -4.72 21.51
CA VAL A 245 25.11 -5.24 21.84
C VAL A 245 25.11 -6.76 21.78
N LYS A 246 24.91 -7.41 22.93
CA LYS A 246 24.73 -8.87 22.98
C LYS A 246 23.47 -9.30 22.21
N PRO A 247 23.46 -10.49 21.58
CA PRO A 247 22.29 -11.01 20.88
C PRO A 247 21.02 -10.99 21.76
N PRO A 248 19.96 -10.26 21.36
CA PRO A 248 18.66 -10.36 22.03
C PRO A 248 18.05 -11.74 21.82
N SER A 249 17.37 -12.28 22.84
CA SER A 249 16.68 -13.56 22.70
C SER A 249 15.49 -13.46 21.74
N ILE A 250 15.20 -14.54 21.04
CA ILE A 250 14.10 -14.60 20.06
C ILE A 250 12.73 -14.27 20.71
N GLN A 251 12.55 -14.62 21.98
CA GLN A 251 11.34 -14.34 22.75
C GLN A 251 11.10 -12.83 22.90
N HIS A 252 12.14 -12.05 23.18
CA HIS A 252 12.05 -10.59 23.22
C HIS A 252 11.77 -10.01 21.83
N LEU A 253 12.39 -10.56 20.78
CA LEU A 253 12.18 -10.08 19.42
C LEU A 253 10.72 -10.27 18.98
N ILE A 254 10.12 -11.44 19.23
CA ILE A 254 8.71 -11.73 18.91
C ILE A 254 7.74 -10.84 19.71
N GLU A 255 8.07 -10.51 20.96
CA GLU A 255 7.24 -9.65 21.82
C GLU A 255 7.27 -8.17 21.39
N ILE A 256 8.37 -7.71 20.77
CA ILE A 256 8.60 -6.29 20.50
C ILE A 256 8.43 -5.94 19.01
N ILE A 257 8.90 -6.79 18.10
CA ILE A 257 8.83 -6.54 16.65
C ILE A 257 7.40 -6.78 16.17
N SER A 258 6.91 -5.87 15.34
CA SER A 258 5.57 -5.99 14.78
C SER A 258 5.49 -7.14 13.78
N PRO A 259 4.32 -7.79 13.65
CA PRO A 259 4.09 -8.74 12.57
C PRO A 259 4.32 -8.10 11.21
N GLN A 260 4.81 -8.89 10.25
CA GLN A 260 4.99 -8.43 8.89
C GLN A 260 3.64 -8.13 8.22
N ALA A 261 3.40 -6.85 7.92
CA ALA A 261 2.16 -6.42 7.30
C ALA A 261 2.12 -6.79 5.81
N PRO A 262 0.98 -7.26 5.27
CA PRO A 262 0.80 -7.34 3.82
C PRO A 262 0.78 -5.95 3.19
N ARG A 263 1.03 -5.88 1.88
CA ARG A 263 0.89 -4.66 1.08
C ARG A 263 -0.35 -4.78 0.20
N ASP A 264 -1.25 -3.83 0.35
CA ASP A 264 -2.50 -3.77 -0.40
C ASP A 264 -2.28 -3.08 -1.75
N TYR A 265 -2.82 -3.67 -2.81
CA TYR A 265 -2.83 -3.11 -4.16
C TYR A 265 -4.24 -3.10 -4.72
N SER A 266 -4.71 -1.96 -5.23
CA SER A 266 -6.03 -1.84 -5.84
C SER A 266 -6.09 -2.65 -7.14
N ILE A 267 -7.15 -3.44 -7.30
CA ILE A 267 -7.36 -4.29 -8.47
C ILE A 267 -7.68 -3.42 -9.69
N CYS A 268 -6.95 -3.62 -10.78
CA CYS A 268 -7.06 -2.87 -12.03
C CYS A 268 -7.68 -3.69 -13.18
N SER A 269 -8.62 -4.58 -12.84
CA SER A 269 -9.29 -5.47 -13.79
C SER A 269 -10.76 -5.67 -13.43
N SER A 270 -11.58 -6.10 -14.39
CA SER A 270 -12.98 -6.43 -14.15
C SER A 270 -13.24 -7.95 -14.12
N PRO A 271 -13.97 -8.45 -13.12
CA PRO A 271 -14.37 -9.87 -13.05
C PRO A 271 -15.36 -10.25 -14.17
N LEU A 272 -15.95 -9.27 -14.85
CA LEU A 272 -16.83 -9.52 -15.99
C LEU A 272 -16.07 -9.92 -17.27
N ILE A 273 -14.76 -9.65 -17.32
CA ILE A 273 -13.88 -10.12 -18.39
C ILE A 273 -13.47 -11.56 -18.09
N ASP A 274 -12.93 -11.79 -16.91
CA ASP A 274 -12.54 -13.12 -16.43
C ASP A 274 -12.59 -13.14 -14.89
N PRO A 275 -13.55 -13.85 -14.28
CA PRO A 275 -13.69 -13.86 -12.81
C PRO A 275 -12.57 -14.63 -12.12
N THR A 276 -11.80 -15.44 -12.85
CA THR A 276 -10.71 -16.26 -12.31
C THR A 276 -9.36 -15.54 -12.29
N LYS A 277 -9.31 -14.31 -12.82
CA LYS A 277 -8.07 -13.55 -12.96
C LYS A 277 -8.24 -12.16 -12.38
N ALA A 278 -7.17 -11.64 -11.80
CA ALA A 278 -7.13 -10.24 -11.39
C ALA A 278 -5.76 -9.64 -11.70
N SER A 279 -5.76 -8.39 -12.17
CA SER A 279 -4.54 -7.59 -12.30
C SER A 279 -4.46 -6.54 -11.20
N PHE A 280 -3.24 -6.19 -10.80
CA PHE A 280 -2.96 -4.99 -10.01
C PHE A 280 -1.70 -4.30 -10.54
N VAL A 281 -1.57 -3.00 -10.28
CA VAL A 281 -0.46 -2.18 -10.78
C VAL A 281 0.19 -1.40 -9.65
N PHE A 282 1.52 -1.27 -9.69
CA PHE A 282 2.27 -0.55 -8.67
C PHE A 282 3.51 0.14 -9.23
N SER A 283 3.92 1.22 -8.56
CA SER A 283 5.21 1.85 -8.79
C SER A 283 6.25 1.15 -7.94
N VAL A 284 7.40 0.80 -8.51
CA VAL A 284 8.53 0.28 -7.75
C VAL A 284 9.08 1.37 -6.85
N VAL A 285 9.16 1.09 -5.55
CA VAL A 285 9.77 1.99 -4.56
C VAL A 285 11.28 1.77 -4.59
N ASP A 286 11.97 2.73 -5.21
CA ASP A 286 13.41 2.79 -5.36
C ASP A 286 13.80 4.27 -5.44
N TYR A 287 14.45 4.79 -4.40
CA TYR A 287 14.85 6.20 -4.35
C TYR A 287 16.13 6.39 -3.53
N PRO A 288 16.99 7.37 -3.87
CA PRO A 288 18.18 7.67 -3.09
C PRO A 288 17.79 8.25 -1.72
N ASN A 289 18.41 7.75 -0.66
CA ASN A 289 18.35 8.33 0.68
C ASN A 289 19.27 9.56 0.80
N VAL A 290 19.20 10.25 1.94
CA VAL A 290 20.04 11.40 2.30
C VAL A 290 21.53 11.12 2.10
N ASP A 291 21.98 9.90 2.43
CA ASP A 291 23.38 9.47 2.30
C ASP A 291 23.74 8.92 0.90
N GLY A 292 22.86 9.06 -0.08
CA GLY A 292 23.02 8.50 -1.44
C GLY A 292 22.75 6.99 -1.57
N LYS A 293 22.59 6.26 -0.46
CA LYS A 293 22.17 4.85 -0.46
C LYS A 293 20.72 4.73 -0.94
N HIS A 294 20.43 3.83 -1.87
CA HIS A 294 19.05 3.61 -2.32
C HIS A 294 18.20 2.92 -1.24
N ILE A 295 16.98 3.42 -1.06
CA ILE A 295 15.93 2.77 -0.27
C ILE A 295 15.02 2.01 -1.23
N TYR A 296 14.85 0.74 -0.92
CA TYR A 296 14.02 -0.19 -1.67
C TYR A 296 12.76 -0.55 -0.87
N GLY A 297 11.60 -0.51 -1.50
CA GLY A 297 10.36 -0.98 -0.89
C GLY A 297 10.27 -2.50 -0.91
N LEU A 298 10.15 -3.11 0.27
CA LEU A 298 10.17 -4.56 0.49
C LEU A 298 9.32 -5.35 -0.52
N CYS A 299 8.03 -5.03 -0.63
CA CYS A 299 7.11 -5.78 -1.47
C CYS A 299 7.33 -5.50 -2.96
N THR A 300 7.47 -4.23 -3.35
CA THR A 300 7.56 -3.84 -4.76
C THR A 300 8.83 -4.32 -5.42
N THR A 301 9.98 -4.29 -4.72
CA THR A 301 11.25 -4.79 -5.29
C THR A 301 11.31 -6.30 -5.27
N TRP A 302 10.70 -6.96 -4.28
CA TRP A 302 10.53 -8.41 -4.31
C TRP A 302 9.66 -8.86 -5.49
N LEU A 303 8.50 -8.23 -5.71
CA LEU A 303 7.64 -8.51 -6.86
C LEU A 303 8.36 -8.26 -8.20
N GLU A 304 9.12 -7.16 -8.30
CA GLU A 304 9.95 -6.90 -9.49
C GLU A 304 11.02 -7.99 -9.69
N SER A 305 11.75 -8.38 -8.64
CA SER A 305 12.81 -9.40 -8.70
C SER A 305 12.25 -10.74 -9.14
N ILE A 306 11.19 -11.24 -8.49
CA ILE A 306 10.63 -12.56 -8.84
C ILE A 306 10.12 -12.59 -10.29
N CYS A 307 9.60 -11.48 -10.81
CA CYS A 307 9.17 -11.41 -12.20
C CYS A 307 10.35 -11.37 -13.17
N LYS A 308 11.45 -10.68 -12.83
CA LYS A 308 12.69 -10.65 -13.62
C LYS A 308 13.39 -12.01 -13.63
N ASP A 309 13.60 -12.58 -12.46
CA ASP A 309 14.37 -13.81 -12.25
C ASP A 309 13.71 -15.01 -12.98
N ASN A 310 12.39 -14.98 -13.12
CA ASN A 310 11.61 -15.99 -13.84
C ASN A 310 11.24 -15.58 -15.27
N GLN A 311 11.84 -14.52 -15.82
CA GLN A 311 11.63 -14.05 -17.21
C GLN A 311 10.15 -13.74 -17.55
N LEU A 312 9.34 -13.41 -16.55
CA LEU A 312 7.93 -13.07 -16.70
C LEU A 312 7.71 -11.60 -17.08
N LEU A 313 8.73 -10.76 -16.88
CA LEU A 313 8.64 -9.31 -17.01
C LEU A 313 8.97 -8.84 -18.43
N ILE A 314 7.96 -8.36 -19.14
CA ILE A 314 8.08 -7.90 -20.54
C ILE A 314 8.29 -6.37 -20.56
N SER A 315 9.24 -5.92 -21.37
CA SER A 315 9.52 -4.48 -21.58
C SER A 315 8.44 -3.83 -22.45
N SER A 316 8.09 -2.58 -22.14
CA SER A 316 7.09 -1.79 -22.89
C SER A 316 7.46 -1.62 -24.38
N SER A 317 8.76 -1.50 -24.71
CA SER A 317 9.24 -1.39 -26.09
C SER A 317 8.96 -2.63 -26.95
N GLN A 318 8.91 -3.83 -26.36
CA GLN A 318 8.60 -5.06 -27.10
C GLN A 318 7.12 -5.19 -27.46
N LEU A 319 6.25 -4.36 -26.87
CA LEU A 319 4.81 -4.32 -27.13
C LEU A 319 4.42 -3.28 -28.20
N ASP A 320 5.30 -2.32 -28.50
CA ASP A 320 5.02 -1.26 -29.48
C ASP A 320 5.33 -1.68 -30.93
N ASP A 321 6.19 -2.68 -31.16
CA ASP A 321 6.64 -3.10 -32.50
C ASP A 321 5.79 -4.18 -33.18
N ASN A 322 4.75 -4.72 -32.53
CA ASN A 322 3.90 -5.76 -33.12
C ASN A 322 2.41 -5.41 -33.04
N ASN A 323 1.91 -4.73 -34.07
CA ASN A 323 0.53 -4.92 -34.49
C ASN A 323 0.34 -6.41 -34.84
N ASN A 324 -0.45 -7.09 -34.00
CA ASN A 324 -0.97 -8.45 -34.08
C ASN A 324 -0.33 -9.50 -33.14
N ASN A 325 -1.18 -9.94 -32.21
CA ASN A 325 -1.11 -11.11 -31.32
C ASN A 325 -0.09 -11.08 -30.19
N LEU A 326 -0.50 -10.49 -29.05
CA LEU A 326 0.01 -10.81 -27.71
C LEU A 326 0.08 -12.33 -27.47
N GLU A 327 -0.91 -13.07 -28.00
CA GLU A 327 -0.96 -14.53 -28.00
C GLU A 327 0.20 -15.16 -28.80
N SER A 328 0.65 -14.53 -29.89
CA SER A 328 1.78 -15.00 -30.69
C SER A 328 3.12 -14.72 -30.03
N THR A 329 3.24 -13.67 -29.22
CA THR A 329 4.48 -13.38 -28.47
C THR A 329 4.62 -14.33 -27.28
N LEU A 330 3.52 -14.62 -26.58
CA LEU A 330 3.45 -15.69 -25.58
C LEU A 330 3.70 -17.09 -26.19
N SER A 331 3.18 -17.33 -27.40
CA SER A 331 3.44 -18.57 -28.15
C SER A 331 4.87 -18.66 -28.68
N ARG A 332 5.50 -17.53 -29.04
CA ARG A 332 6.91 -17.48 -29.50
C ARG A 332 7.89 -17.77 -28.37
N LEU A 333 7.61 -17.32 -27.14
CA LEU A 333 8.34 -17.78 -25.95
C LEU A 333 8.17 -19.29 -25.70
N SER A 334 7.08 -19.88 -26.21
CA SER A 334 6.85 -21.34 -26.16
C SER A 334 7.46 -22.10 -27.36
N LEU A 335 7.95 -21.41 -28.40
CA LEU A 335 8.34 -22.04 -29.68
C LEU A 335 9.71 -21.66 -30.24
N THR A 336 10.55 -20.88 -29.55
CA THR A 336 11.99 -20.81 -29.91
C THR A 336 12.73 -22.02 -29.34
N ASN A 337 12.45 -23.19 -29.92
CA ASN A 337 13.28 -24.38 -29.82
C ASN A 337 14.36 -24.30 -30.89
N ASP A 338 15.54 -23.81 -30.50
CA ASP A 338 16.80 -24.27 -31.09
C ASP A 338 17.76 -24.59 -29.92
N ASP A 339 17.83 -25.88 -29.61
CA ASP A 339 18.95 -26.59 -28.97
C ASP A 339 19.60 -26.06 -27.68
N LYS A 340 18.81 -25.53 -26.74
CA LYS A 340 19.21 -25.49 -25.32
C LYS A 340 18.06 -25.96 -24.44
N GLN A 341 18.21 -27.19 -23.93
CA GLN A 341 17.48 -27.83 -22.83
C GLN A 341 16.29 -27.02 -22.28
N GLN A 342 15.08 -27.43 -22.63
CA GLN A 342 13.83 -26.95 -22.03
C GLN A 342 13.84 -27.20 -20.52
N GLN A 343 14.36 -26.26 -19.74
CA GLN A 343 13.94 -26.11 -18.36
C GLN A 343 12.53 -25.57 -18.41
N GLN A 344 11.53 -26.44 -18.18
CA GLN A 344 10.16 -25.99 -17.90
C GLN A 344 10.24 -24.98 -16.77
N GLN A 345 10.02 -23.70 -17.09
CA GLN A 345 10.00 -22.63 -16.09
C GLN A 345 8.89 -22.97 -15.09
N GLN A 346 9.28 -23.16 -13.84
CA GLN A 346 8.33 -23.52 -12.79
C GLN A 346 7.35 -22.36 -12.58
N PRO A 347 6.05 -22.63 -12.40
CA PRO A 347 5.07 -21.59 -12.13
C PRO A 347 5.44 -20.81 -10.86
N VAL A 348 5.42 -19.47 -10.95
CA VAL A 348 5.73 -18.57 -9.84
C VAL A 348 4.45 -18.26 -9.06
N TYR A 349 4.49 -18.46 -7.74
CA TYR A 349 3.36 -18.21 -6.85
C TYR A 349 3.69 -17.16 -5.80
N ILE A 350 2.76 -16.24 -5.56
CA ILE A 350 2.84 -15.27 -4.47
C ILE A 350 1.77 -15.53 -3.41
N PRO A 351 2.10 -15.42 -2.11
CA PRO A 351 1.10 -15.44 -1.05
C PRO A 351 0.28 -14.15 -1.08
N TYR A 352 -1.03 -14.30 -1.03
CA TYR A 352 -1.97 -13.19 -1.07
C TYR A 352 -3.19 -13.44 -0.18
N ASN A 353 -3.88 -12.37 0.15
CA ASN A 353 -5.26 -12.40 0.62
C ASN A 353 -6.09 -11.43 -0.22
N PHE A 354 -7.36 -11.76 -0.40
CA PHE A 354 -8.33 -10.84 -0.94
C PHE A 354 -8.86 -9.92 0.16
N LYS A 355 -9.04 -8.64 -0.17
CA LYS A 355 -9.60 -7.65 0.74
C LYS A 355 -10.61 -6.79 0.00
N SER A 356 -11.89 -6.93 0.36
CA SER A 356 -12.92 -6.09 -0.21
C SER A 356 -12.82 -4.65 0.31
N SER A 357 -12.99 -3.69 -0.59
CA SER A 357 -13.17 -2.29 -0.24
C SER A 357 -14.59 -2.07 0.28
N PRO A 358 -14.80 -1.39 1.41
CA PRO A 358 -16.15 -1.22 1.93
C PRO A 358 -17.03 -0.29 1.07
N HIS A 359 -16.43 0.66 0.36
CA HIS A 359 -17.16 1.76 -0.28
C HIS A 359 -16.66 2.17 -1.67
N PHE A 360 -15.54 1.62 -2.18
CA PHE A 360 -14.95 2.07 -3.45
C PHE A 360 -15.37 1.20 -4.63
N HIS A 361 -16.67 1.09 -4.88
CA HIS A 361 -17.22 0.30 -5.99
C HIS A 361 -18.08 1.17 -6.91
N LEU A 362 -18.30 0.70 -8.14
CA LEU A 362 -19.35 1.25 -9.01
C LEU A 362 -20.73 1.02 -8.37
N PRO A 363 -21.66 2.00 -8.44
CA PRO A 363 -23.02 1.81 -7.95
C PRO A 363 -23.79 0.82 -8.85
N THR A 364 -24.87 0.25 -8.34
CA THR A 364 -25.69 -0.71 -9.12
C THR A 364 -26.35 -0.08 -10.34
N ASP A 365 -26.64 1.22 -10.30
CA ASP A 365 -27.19 2.03 -11.40
C ASP A 365 -26.10 2.78 -12.18
N CYS A 366 -24.87 2.25 -12.23
CA CYS A 366 -23.71 2.91 -12.83
C CYS A 366 -23.88 3.33 -14.29
N LEU A 367 -24.81 2.72 -15.06
CA LEU A 367 -25.12 3.13 -16.44
C LEU A 367 -26.06 4.33 -16.53
N ALA A 368 -26.74 4.71 -15.44
CA ALA A 368 -27.69 5.81 -15.39
C ALA A 368 -27.13 7.08 -14.72
N LYS A 369 -25.94 6.99 -14.12
CA LYS A 369 -25.35 8.04 -13.28
C LYS A 369 -23.97 8.44 -13.80
N PRO A 370 -23.68 9.75 -13.92
CA PRO A 370 -22.35 10.19 -14.30
C PRO A 370 -21.25 9.70 -13.34
N ILE A 371 -20.11 9.33 -13.88
CA ILE A 371 -18.94 8.84 -13.14
C ILE A 371 -17.75 9.73 -13.46
N ILE A 372 -17.15 10.31 -12.42
CA ILE A 372 -15.96 11.15 -12.49
C ILE A 372 -14.84 10.44 -11.74
N MET A 373 -13.77 10.09 -12.43
CA MET A 373 -12.61 9.36 -11.91
C MET A 373 -11.38 10.26 -11.92
N ILE A 374 -10.66 10.35 -10.81
CA ILE A 374 -9.49 11.21 -10.66
C ILE A 374 -8.34 10.37 -10.07
N GLY A 375 -7.37 10.02 -10.91
CA GLY A 375 -6.34 9.04 -10.56
C GLY A 375 -5.02 9.28 -11.26
N PRO A 376 -4.16 10.18 -10.76
CA PRO A 376 -2.84 10.38 -11.34
C PRO A 376 -1.89 9.22 -11.02
N GLY A 377 -1.00 8.90 -11.97
CA GLY A 377 -0.05 7.81 -11.88
C GLY A 377 -0.73 6.47 -11.62
N THR A 378 -0.19 5.68 -10.70
CA THR A 378 -0.80 4.39 -10.32
C THR A 378 -2.13 4.53 -9.58
N GLY A 379 -2.56 5.75 -9.25
CA GLY A 379 -3.94 6.02 -8.78
C GLY A 379 -5.00 5.68 -9.82
N VAL A 380 -4.64 5.48 -11.09
CA VAL A 380 -5.60 5.05 -12.12
C VAL A 380 -5.99 3.57 -12.02
N ALA A 381 -5.31 2.79 -11.17
CA ALA A 381 -5.48 1.34 -11.04
C ALA A 381 -6.96 0.89 -10.99
N PRO A 382 -7.78 1.30 -10.01
CA PRO A 382 -9.17 0.86 -9.94
C PRO A 382 -10.01 1.33 -11.13
N PHE A 383 -9.66 2.47 -11.75
CA PHE A 383 -10.39 3.05 -12.87
C PHE A 383 -10.23 2.27 -14.17
N ILE A 384 -9.11 1.58 -14.35
CA ILE A 384 -8.98 0.58 -15.43
C ILE A 384 -10.02 -0.53 -15.22
N GLY A 385 -10.14 -1.03 -13.99
CA GLY A 385 -11.16 -2.03 -13.65
C GLY A 385 -12.58 -1.51 -13.85
N PHE A 386 -12.86 -0.25 -13.47
CA PHE A 386 -14.17 0.39 -13.65
C PHE A 386 -14.52 0.51 -15.13
N LEU A 387 -13.61 1.04 -15.96
CA LEU A 387 -13.82 1.21 -17.40
C LEU A 387 -14.02 -0.13 -18.10
N GLN A 388 -13.21 -1.14 -17.77
CA GLN A 388 -13.43 -2.52 -18.25
C GLN A 388 -14.81 -3.06 -17.86
N HIS A 389 -15.27 -2.77 -16.65
CA HIS A 389 -16.58 -3.21 -16.18
C HIS A 389 -17.72 -2.49 -16.92
N LEU A 390 -17.64 -1.17 -17.05
CA LEU A 390 -18.59 -0.34 -17.79
C LEU A 390 -18.65 -0.74 -19.27
N GLU A 391 -17.51 -1.01 -19.91
CA GLU A 391 -17.48 -1.47 -21.31
C GLU A 391 -18.31 -2.74 -21.51
N ILE A 392 -18.15 -3.74 -20.63
CA ILE A 392 -18.91 -4.99 -20.73
C ILE A 392 -20.40 -4.75 -20.43
N LEU A 393 -20.73 -3.89 -19.46
CA LEU A 393 -22.12 -3.55 -19.15
C LEU A 393 -22.81 -2.80 -20.29
N ASN A 394 -22.13 -1.83 -20.91
CA ASN A 394 -22.62 -1.11 -22.10
C ASN A 394 -22.90 -2.08 -23.24
N LYS A 395 -21.95 -2.98 -23.56
CA LYS A 395 -22.14 -4.02 -24.60
C LYS A 395 -23.31 -4.95 -24.34
N ARG A 396 -23.65 -5.22 -23.08
CA ARG A 396 -24.84 -6.01 -22.71
C ARG A 396 -26.11 -5.19 -22.90
N HIS A 397 -26.11 -3.94 -22.42
CA HIS A 397 -27.24 -3.03 -22.53
C HIS A 397 -27.61 -2.71 -23.99
N ASP A 398 -26.63 -2.46 -24.86
CA ASP A 398 -26.86 -2.14 -26.29
C ASP A 398 -27.52 -3.32 -27.03
N LYS A 399 -27.15 -4.56 -26.67
CA LYS A 399 -27.78 -5.77 -27.21
C LYS A 399 -29.24 -5.91 -26.80
N ASP A 400 -29.57 -5.54 -25.57
CA ASP A 400 -30.92 -5.70 -25.03
C ASP A 400 -31.88 -4.60 -25.52
N ASN A 401 -31.38 -3.38 -25.74
CA ASN A 401 -32.21 -2.20 -26.01
C ASN A 401 -32.26 -1.72 -27.47
N ASN A 402 -31.54 -2.36 -28.41
CA ASN A 402 -31.51 -1.99 -29.85
C ASN A 402 -31.26 -0.49 -30.11
N ASN A 403 -30.63 0.21 -29.17
CA ASN A 403 -30.44 1.66 -29.20
C ASN A 403 -29.03 1.98 -28.72
N ASN A 404 -28.20 2.56 -29.59
CA ASN A 404 -26.78 2.82 -29.36
C ASN A 404 -26.48 4.09 -28.54
N ASN A 405 -27.46 4.65 -27.83
CA ASN A 405 -27.25 5.88 -27.06
C ASN A 405 -26.96 5.59 -25.59
N ASN A 406 -25.70 5.31 -25.30
CA ASN A 406 -25.21 5.36 -23.93
C ASN A 406 -25.13 6.83 -23.46
N ASN A 407 -26.11 7.24 -22.67
CA ASN A 407 -26.15 8.61 -22.12
C ASN A 407 -25.24 8.79 -20.90
N ASN A 408 -24.56 7.75 -20.41
CA ASN A 408 -23.75 7.86 -19.21
C ASN A 408 -22.53 8.77 -19.39
N GLU A 409 -22.40 9.81 -18.58
CA GLU A 409 -21.25 10.71 -18.59
C GLU A 409 -20.08 10.11 -17.82
N THR A 410 -19.00 9.73 -18.51
CA THR A 410 -17.83 9.11 -17.90
C THR A 410 -16.58 9.96 -18.14
N TRP A 411 -16.00 10.47 -17.05
CA TRP A 411 -14.84 11.35 -17.04
C TRP A 411 -13.64 10.69 -16.34
N LEU A 412 -12.45 10.83 -16.91
CA LEU A 412 -11.19 10.43 -16.29
C LEU A 412 -10.21 11.61 -16.31
N PHE A 413 -9.78 12.03 -15.12
CA PHE A 413 -8.66 12.96 -14.93
C PHE A 413 -7.43 12.14 -14.58
N PHE A 414 -6.51 12.03 -15.54
CA PHE A 414 -5.25 11.32 -15.40
C PHE A 414 -4.09 12.31 -15.36
N GLY A 415 -3.03 11.99 -14.61
CA GLY A 415 -1.83 12.82 -14.60
C GLY A 415 -0.58 12.00 -14.42
N CYS A 416 0.48 12.38 -15.11
CA CYS A 416 1.80 11.77 -15.00
C CYS A 416 2.92 12.82 -15.16
N ARG A 417 4.18 12.41 -15.28
CA ARG A 417 5.30 13.35 -15.43
C ARG A 417 5.47 13.76 -16.89
N SER A 418 5.39 12.82 -17.81
CA SER A 418 5.64 13.01 -19.23
C SER A 418 4.78 12.07 -20.06
N GLU A 419 4.16 12.62 -21.11
CA GLU A 419 3.36 11.87 -22.06
C GLU A 419 4.12 10.68 -22.66
N THR A 420 5.39 10.90 -23.03
CA THR A 420 6.18 9.90 -23.75
C THR A 420 6.82 8.83 -22.88
N LYS A 421 6.86 9.03 -21.55
CA LYS A 421 7.63 8.17 -20.63
C LYS A 421 6.76 7.43 -19.61
N ASP A 422 5.79 8.09 -19.00
CA ASP A 422 4.97 7.50 -17.93
C ASP A 422 3.45 7.66 -18.06
N PHE A 423 2.97 7.87 -19.30
CA PHE A 423 1.55 7.77 -19.65
C PHE A 423 1.09 6.30 -19.72
N ILE A 424 0.96 5.68 -18.55
CA ILE A 424 0.49 4.30 -18.43
C ILE A 424 -0.94 4.14 -18.96
N TYR A 425 -1.25 3.02 -19.59
CA TYR A 425 -2.56 2.68 -20.16
C TYR A 425 -3.08 3.59 -21.28
N GLN A 426 -2.21 4.35 -21.96
CA GLN A 426 -2.61 5.25 -23.05
C GLN A 426 -3.43 4.55 -24.15
N LYS A 427 -3.03 3.34 -24.56
CA LYS A 427 -3.73 2.57 -25.60
C LYS A 427 -5.14 2.19 -25.13
N GLU A 428 -5.26 1.71 -23.90
CA GLU A 428 -6.53 1.33 -23.28
C GLU A 428 -7.45 2.55 -23.13
N PHE A 429 -6.94 3.72 -22.73
CA PHE A 429 -7.76 4.94 -22.67
C PHE A 429 -8.30 5.35 -24.03
N ASN A 430 -7.47 5.30 -25.08
CA ASN A 430 -7.90 5.59 -26.44
C ASN A 430 -9.00 4.63 -26.91
N GLN A 431 -8.85 3.33 -26.61
CA GLN A 431 -9.89 2.33 -26.91
C GLN A 431 -11.22 2.65 -26.19
N PHE A 432 -11.16 3.06 -24.92
CA PHE A 432 -12.37 3.44 -24.17
C PHE A 432 -13.01 4.73 -24.70
N LEU A 433 -12.23 5.66 -25.23
CA LEU A 433 -12.74 6.85 -25.91
C LEU A 433 -13.43 6.47 -27.23
N GLU A 434 -12.79 5.64 -28.04
CA GLU A 434 -13.31 5.20 -29.34
C GLU A 434 -14.63 4.43 -29.22
N ASN A 435 -14.78 3.61 -28.19
CA ASN A 435 -15.99 2.83 -27.94
C ASN A 435 -17.03 3.56 -27.05
N ASN A 436 -16.82 4.84 -26.72
CA ASN A 436 -17.68 5.67 -25.86
C ASN A 436 -17.89 5.12 -24.43
N THR A 437 -17.04 4.21 -23.94
CA THR A 437 -17.05 3.82 -22.53
C THR A 437 -16.51 4.95 -21.65
N LEU A 438 -15.46 5.62 -22.12
CA LEU A 438 -14.94 6.86 -21.56
C LEU A 438 -15.37 8.00 -22.50
N LYS A 439 -16.03 9.04 -22.00
CA LYS A 439 -16.43 10.18 -22.84
C LYS A 439 -15.40 11.30 -22.82
N HIS A 440 -14.75 11.49 -21.68
CA HIS A 440 -13.82 12.58 -21.46
C HIS A 440 -12.56 12.08 -20.77
N LEU A 441 -11.42 12.20 -21.45
CA LEU A 441 -10.10 12.03 -20.87
C LEU A 441 -9.43 13.40 -20.75
N VAL A 442 -9.04 13.77 -19.54
CA VAL A 442 -8.32 15.00 -19.25
C VAL A 442 -6.96 14.63 -18.67
N THR A 443 -5.89 14.98 -19.37
CA THR A 443 -4.52 14.66 -18.98
C THR A 443 -3.79 15.86 -18.35
N ALA A 444 -2.90 15.57 -17.40
CA ALA A 444 -2.02 16.53 -16.76
C ALA A 444 -0.57 16.01 -16.75
N PHE A 445 0.33 16.65 -17.49
CA PHE A 445 1.74 16.30 -17.55
C PHE A 445 2.56 17.30 -16.71
N SER A 446 3.16 16.82 -15.63
CA SER A 446 3.75 17.71 -14.61
C SER A 446 5.19 18.14 -14.90
N ARG A 447 5.90 17.48 -15.82
CA ARG A 447 7.34 17.67 -16.09
C ARG A 447 7.70 17.52 -17.57
N GLU A 448 6.82 17.96 -18.47
CA GLU A 448 7.09 18.01 -19.92
C GLU A 448 8.43 18.73 -20.18
N LEU A 449 9.51 17.98 -20.46
CA LEU A 449 10.84 18.51 -20.77
C LEU A 449 10.98 18.65 -22.29
N SER A 450 10.16 19.47 -22.93
CA SER A 450 10.40 19.83 -24.33
C SER A 450 10.80 21.30 -24.42
N GLU A 451 11.90 21.59 -25.13
CA GLU A 451 12.31 22.96 -25.48
C GLU A 451 11.26 23.68 -26.37
N GLN A 452 10.24 22.96 -26.83
CA GLN A 452 9.15 23.44 -27.68
C GLN A 452 7.84 23.66 -26.91
N SER A 453 7.77 23.31 -25.62
CA SER A 453 6.61 23.58 -24.77
C SER A 453 6.57 25.07 -24.46
N SER A 454 5.97 25.81 -25.40
CA SER A 454 5.48 27.16 -25.15
C SER A 454 4.64 27.15 -23.87
N THR A 455 4.61 28.27 -23.15
CA THR A 455 3.83 28.51 -21.91
C THR A 455 2.30 28.41 -22.08
N LYS A 456 1.82 27.76 -23.15
CA LYS A 456 0.42 27.55 -23.54
C LYS A 456 0.04 26.08 -23.69
N ASP A 457 0.89 25.13 -23.32
CA ASP A 457 0.50 23.72 -23.33
C ASP A 457 -0.65 23.46 -22.35
N VAL A 458 -1.84 23.18 -22.88
CA VAL A 458 -3.08 22.97 -22.11
C VAL A 458 -3.00 21.71 -21.25
N THR A 459 -2.00 20.85 -21.46
CA THR A 459 -1.80 19.61 -20.69
C THR A 459 -0.79 19.77 -19.55
N LEU A 460 0.06 20.81 -19.55
CA LEU A 460 1.06 21.03 -18.50
C LEU A 460 0.41 21.35 -17.14
N GLY A 461 0.81 20.65 -16.07
CA GLY A 461 0.36 20.95 -14.70
C GLY A 461 -0.13 19.71 -13.95
N TYR A 462 -1.05 19.91 -13.00
CA TYR A 462 -1.61 18.85 -12.16
C TYR A 462 -3.12 18.68 -12.34
N VAL A 463 -3.64 17.49 -11.99
CA VAL A 463 -5.07 17.14 -12.18
C VAL A 463 -6.02 18.14 -11.52
N GLN A 464 -5.68 18.67 -10.35
CA GLN A 464 -6.50 19.65 -9.64
C GLN A 464 -6.65 20.99 -10.39
N GLU A 465 -5.64 21.38 -11.19
CA GLU A 465 -5.73 22.57 -12.06
C GLU A 465 -6.62 22.27 -13.27
N LYS A 466 -6.48 21.08 -13.86
CA LYS A 466 -7.30 20.67 -15.01
C LYS A 466 -8.78 20.53 -14.66
N ILE A 467 -9.09 20.09 -13.45
CA ILE A 467 -10.45 20.02 -12.93
C ILE A 467 -11.14 21.39 -12.99
N LYS A 468 -10.44 22.48 -12.64
CA LYS A 468 -10.99 23.85 -12.68
C LYS A 468 -11.30 24.33 -14.11
N ASN A 469 -10.59 23.83 -15.12
CA ASN A 469 -10.91 24.16 -16.52
C ASN A 469 -12.28 23.62 -16.96
N HIS A 470 -12.84 22.67 -16.20
CA HIS A 470 -14.15 22.06 -16.43
C HIS A 470 -15.15 22.38 -15.32
N SER A 471 -14.94 23.46 -14.53
CA SER A 471 -15.75 23.84 -13.36
C SER A 471 -17.26 23.70 -13.59
N LYS A 472 -17.79 24.35 -14.64
CA LYS A 472 -19.23 24.38 -14.92
C LYS A 472 -19.79 22.98 -15.19
N ALA A 473 -19.16 22.22 -16.09
CA ALA A 473 -19.62 20.88 -16.45
C ALA A 473 -19.59 19.93 -15.24
N LEU A 474 -18.50 19.94 -14.47
CA LEU A 474 -18.37 19.09 -13.28
C LEU A 474 -19.38 19.49 -12.20
N PHE A 475 -19.60 20.79 -11.99
CA PHE A 475 -20.61 21.28 -11.05
C PHE A 475 -22.02 20.82 -11.44
N ASP A 476 -22.41 20.96 -12.71
CA ASP A 476 -23.72 20.54 -13.19
C ASP A 476 -23.94 19.02 -12.99
N LEU A 477 -22.93 18.21 -13.33
CA LEU A 477 -22.95 16.76 -13.13
C LEU A 477 -23.10 16.38 -11.65
N MET A 478 -22.39 17.07 -10.75
CA MET A 478 -22.45 16.78 -9.32
C MET A 478 -23.73 17.28 -8.65
N HIS A 479 -24.16 18.50 -8.99
CA HIS A 479 -25.28 19.20 -8.35
C HIS A 479 -26.62 18.68 -8.85
N THR A 480 -26.77 18.48 -10.17
CA THR A 480 -28.05 18.08 -10.79
C THR A 480 -28.02 16.65 -11.32
N GLY A 481 -26.90 16.21 -11.88
CA GLY A 481 -26.75 14.88 -12.49
C GLY A 481 -26.62 13.74 -11.49
N GLY A 482 -26.37 14.04 -10.21
CA GLY A 482 -26.17 13.02 -9.17
C GLY A 482 -24.89 12.20 -9.39
N ALA A 483 -23.84 12.80 -9.95
CA ALA A 483 -22.59 12.13 -10.27
C ALA A 483 -21.92 11.46 -9.06
N TYR A 484 -21.20 10.37 -9.33
CA TYR A 484 -20.24 9.75 -8.43
C TYR A 484 -18.83 10.21 -8.76
N VAL A 485 -18.11 10.68 -7.74
CA VAL A 485 -16.72 11.15 -7.84
C VAL A 485 -15.82 10.20 -7.09
N TYR A 486 -14.84 9.65 -7.80
CA TYR A 486 -13.85 8.73 -7.26
C TYR A 486 -12.46 9.36 -7.34
N ILE A 487 -11.73 9.32 -6.23
CA ILE A 487 -10.34 9.77 -6.18
C ILE A 487 -9.47 8.64 -5.69
N CYS A 488 -8.39 8.38 -6.42
CA CYS A 488 -7.44 7.35 -6.07
C CYS A 488 -6.00 7.84 -6.26
N GLY A 489 -5.10 7.52 -5.32
CA GLY A 489 -3.69 7.92 -5.35
C GLY A 489 -3.19 8.56 -4.05
N ASP A 490 -2.36 9.60 -4.17
CA ASP A 490 -1.70 10.22 -3.01
C ASP A 490 -2.66 10.93 -2.04
N ALA A 491 -2.62 10.52 -0.77
CA ALA A 491 -3.45 11.04 0.31
C ALA A 491 -3.01 12.40 0.84
N LYS A 492 -1.74 12.77 0.71
CA LYS A 492 -1.17 13.95 1.42
C LYS A 492 -1.23 15.22 0.58
N GLY A 493 -0.89 15.14 -0.70
CA GLY A 493 -0.92 16.25 -1.63
C GLY A 493 -2.14 16.19 -2.52
N MET A 494 -2.24 15.16 -3.35
CA MET A 494 -3.18 15.09 -4.47
C MET A 494 -4.65 15.16 -4.00
N SER A 495 -5.08 14.28 -3.09
CA SER A 495 -6.48 14.24 -2.67
C SER A 495 -6.93 15.51 -1.96
N VAL A 496 -6.02 16.18 -1.23
CA VAL A 496 -6.28 17.46 -0.57
C VAL A 496 -6.46 18.57 -1.61
N GLY A 497 -5.56 18.64 -2.61
CA GLY A 497 -5.65 19.63 -3.69
C GLY A 497 -6.90 19.47 -4.56
N VAL A 498 -7.30 18.23 -4.85
CA VAL A 498 -8.54 17.96 -5.59
C VAL A 498 -9.76 18.40 -4.79
N ARG A 499 -9.85 18.04 -3.51
CA ARG A 499 -10.94 18.51 -2.62
C ARG A 499 -11.04 20.03 -2.62
N GLN A 500 -9.91 20.72 -2.47
CA GLN A 500 -9.88 22.18 -2.47
C GLN A 500 -10.39 22.76 -3.79
N SER A 501 -10.04 22.14 -4.92
CA SER A 501 -10.49 22.58 -6.24
C SER A 501 -12.00 22.44 -6.42
N PHE A 502 -12.62 21.39 -5.89
CA PHE A 502 -14.08 21.28 -5.89
C PHE A 502 -14.77 22.29 -4.97
N ILE A 503 -14.19 22.61 -3.82
CA ILE A 503 -14.72 23.67 -2.95
C ILE A 503 -14.72 25.00 -3.71
N GLU A 504 -13.64 25.31 -4.42
CA GLU A 504 -13.55 26.52 -5.26
C GLU A 504 -14.57 26.52 -6.41
N ILE A 505 -14.78 25.37 -7.07
CA ILE A 505 -15.83 25.22 -8.10
C ILE A 505 -17.21 25.54 -7.50
N ILE A 506 -17.54 25.00 -6.33
CA ILE A 506 -18.83 25.26 -5.66
C ILE A 506 -18.98 26.75 -5.37
N LYS A 507 -17.92 27.40 -4.87
CA LYS A 507 -17.93 28.84 -4.58
C LYS A 507 -18.20 29.66 -5.84
N GLU A 508 -17.49 29.36 -6.93
CA GLU A 508 -17.62 30.06 -8.19
C GLU A 508 -19.03 29.89 -8.79
N GLN A 509 -19.55 28.66 -8.83
CA GLN A 509 -20.83 28.38 -9.50
C GLN A 509 -22.07 28.79 -8.70
N LEU A 510 -21.95 28.92 -7.36
CA LEU A 510 -23.05 29.36 -6.49
C LEU A 510 -22.89 30.80 -5.98
N ASP A 511 -21.86 31.53 -6.44
CA ASP A 511 -21.52 32.88 -5.99
C ASP A 511 -21.39 32.99 -4.44
N ILE A 512 -20.76 31.96 -3.84
CA ILE A 512 -20.54 31.88 -2.40
C ILE A 512 -19.15 32.42 -2.06
N THR A 513 -19.09 33.43 -1.20
CA THR A 513 -17.82 34.07 -0.80
C THR A 513 -17.12 33.36 0.37
N ASP A 514 -17.89 32.68 1.24
CA ASP A 514 -17.41 31.98 2.43
C ASP A 514 -17.05 30.50 2.17
N ASP A 515 -15.87 30.08 2.64
CA ASP A 515 -15.37 28.71 2.47
C ASP A 515 -16.15 27.68 3.28
N ASN A 516 -16.74 28.06 4.41
CA ASN A 516 -17.46 27.12 5.27
C ASN A 516 -18.73 26.64 4.59
N SER A 517 -19.49 27.56 4.00
CA SER A 517 -20.74 27.27 3.29
C SER A 517 -20.52 26.32 2.09
N ALA A 518 -19.48 26.56 1.28
CA ALA A 518 -19.13 25.64 0.18
C ALA A 518 -18.62 24.28 0.69
N SER A 519 -17.87 24.29 1.80
CA SER A 519 -17.41 23.05 2.45
C SER A 519 -18.56 22.21 3.00
N GLU A 520 -19.64 22.84 3.50
CA GLU A 520 -20.83 22.13 3.98
C GLU A 520 -21.57 21.42 2.84
N ILE A 521 -21.73 22.08 1.69
CA ILE A 521 -22.33 21.47 0.48
C ILE A 521 -21.53 20.24 0.06
N TRP A 522 -20.20 20.38 0.02
CA TRP A 522 -19.30 19.27 -0.27
C TRP A 522 -19.43 18.11 0.74
N VAL A 523 -19.46 18.43 2.04
CA VAL A 523 -19.63 17.43 3.11
C VAL A 523 -20.96 16.68 2.96
N ASN A 524 -22.03 17.35 2.53
CA ASN A 524 -23.31 16.70 2.29
C ASN A 524 -23.22 15.70 1.12
N TRP A 525 -22.58 16.06 0.00
CA TRP A 525 -22.33 15.11 -1.09
C TRP A 525 -21.45 13.91 -0.67
N SER A 526 -20.50 14.14 0.23
CA SER A 526 -19.71 13.05 0.82
C SER A 526 -20.55 12.13 1.71
N LYS A 527 -21.48 12.68 2.50
CA LYS A 527 -22.42 11.88 3.32
C LYS A 527 -23.39 11.05 2.47
N GLU A 528 -23.74 11.53 1.29
CA GLU A 528 -24.53 10.79 0.29
C GLU A 528 -23.77 9.62 -0.36
N LYS A 529 -22.51 9.36 0.05
CA LYS A 529 -21.64 8.31 -0.52
C LYS A 529 -21.39 8.46 -2.03
N ARG A 530 -21.47 9.70 -2.53
CA ARG A 530 -21.16 10.04 -3.94
C ARG A 530 -19.73 10.54 -4.13
N TYR A 531 -19.01 10.77 -3.05
CA TYR A 531 -17.59 11.13 -3.08
C TYR A 531 -16.77 10.07 -2.34
N LEU A 532 -15.96 9.33 -3.10
CA LEU A 532 -15.32 8.09 -2.67
C LEU A 532 -13.80 8.20 -2.84
N LEU A 533 -13.08 7.79 -1.81
CA LEU A 533 -11.62 7.93 -1.71
C LEU A 533 -10.96 6.56 -1.56
N ASP A 534 -9.96 6.30 -2.39
CA ASP A 534 -8.99 5.20 -2.23
C ASP A 534 -7.57 5.79 -2.25
N VAL A 535 -7.13 6.30 -1.10
CA VAL A 535 -5.88 7.08 -1.00
C VAL A 535 -4.83 6.41 -0.15
N TRP A 536 -3.58 6.46 -0.61
CA TRP A 536 -2.40 5.86 0.03
C TRP A 536 -1.23 6.84 0.09
N SER A 537 -0.16 6.48 0.79
CA SER A 537 1.04 7.33 0.98
C SER A 537 2.34 6.56 0.89
#